data_AF-A0A4S2HBL8-F1
#
_entry.id   AF-A0A4S2HBL8-F1
#
_cell.length_a   1.000
_cell.length_b   1.000
_cell.length_c   1.000
_cell.angle_alpha   90.00
_cell.angle_beta   90.00
_cell.angle_gamma   90.00
#
_symmetry.space_group_name_H-M   'P 1'
#
loop_
_entity.id
_entity.type
_entity.pdbx_description
1 polymer ?
#
loop_
_entity_poly.entity_id
_entity_poly.type
_entity_poly.pdbx_seq_one_letter_code
_entity_poly.pdbx_strand_id
1 'polypeptide(L)'
;MSYIDSYPHELVGYFGPVPVYRPLEDIPGFVTETGWDGDFACRTDQIVIGGGSGERPGTVLERPAAAMACFALEHDGFDLPDSLRAAYQAEAGKAPIARHYGFDAEEHAAFAALIRSDGLLNPFYDGPDLTPETWLACSLGEFVYAAMPDLAPDRAAELARFERGRVHTRYNNILLPPPGLPVYANGGTAFEAVRRRR
;
A
#
# COMPACT_ATOMS: atom_id res chain seq x y z
N MET A 1 -20.94 0.67 -6.50
CA MET A 1 -20.58 1.07 -5.13
C MET A 1 -19.85 -0.09 -4.52
N SER A 2 -18.63 0.19 -4.10
CA SER A 2 -17.73 -0.75 -3.45
C SER A 2 -18.02 -0.84 -1.95
N TYR A 3 -17.61 -1.92 -1.30
CA TYR A 3 -17.73 -2.09 0.15
C TYR A 3 -17.18 -0.90 0.95
N ILE A 4 -16.02 -0.36 0.54
CA ILE A 4 -15.40 0.84 1.15
C ILE A 4 -16.32 2.07 1.15
N ASP A 5 -17.25 2.19 0.19
CA ASP A 5 -18.18 3.32 0.10
C ASP A 5 -19.18 3.36 1.26
N SER A 6 -19.33 2.24 1.98
CA SER A 6 -20.18 2.16 3.17
C SER A 6 -19.57 2.83 4.41
N TYR A 7 -18.29 3.20 4.35
CA TYR A 7 -17.54 3.77 5.47
C TYR A 7 -16.91 5.12 5.08
N PRO A 8 -16.74 6.05 6.02
CA PRO A 8 -15.89 7.22 5.85
C PRO A 8 -14.48 6.84 5.41
N HIS A 9 -14.03 7.36 4.27
CA HIS A 9 -12.73 7.05 3.68
C HIS A 9 -12.24 8.20 2.81
N GLU A 10 -10.92 8.30 2.65
CA GLU A 10 -10.26 9.25 1.76
C GLU A 10 -9.52 8.53 0.64
N LEU A 11 -9.46 9.17 -0.54
CA LEU A 11 -8.61 8.72 -1.63
C LEU A 11 -7.16 9.17 -1.36
N VAL A 12 -6.25 8.20 -1.29
CA VAL A 12 -4.81 8.44 -1.08
C VAL A 12 -3.99 8.27 -2.35
N GLY A 13 -4.55 7.68 -3.40
CA GLY A 13 -3.81 7.52 -4.65
C GLY A 13 -4.46 6.56 -5.63
N TYR A 14 -3.70 6.25 -6.67
CA TYR A 14 -4.06 5.25 -7.67
C TYR A 14 -2.89 4.28 -7.90
N PHE A 15 -3.14 2.99 -7.72
CA PHE A 15 -2.27 1.91 -8.11
C PHE A 15 -2.60 1.50 -9.55
N GLY A 16 -1.91 2.12 -10.50
CA GLY A 16 -2.31 2.07 -11.91
C GLY A 16 -3.72 2.65 -12.09
N PRO A 17 -4.69 1.90 -12.65
CA PRO A 17 -6.07 2.35 -12.76
C PRO A 17 -6.92 2.11 -11.50
N VAL A 18 -6.36 1.48 -10.46
CA VAL A 18 -7.13 1.05 -9.28
C VAL A 18 -6.98 2.09 -8.15
N PRO A 19 -8.08 2.63 -7.61
CA PRO A 19 -7.99 3.61 -6.52
C PRO A 19 -7.44 2.98 -5.25
N VAL A 20 -6.78 3.79 -4.44
CA VAL A 20 -6.26 3.41 -3.13
C VAL A 20 -6.84 4.35 -2.09
N TYR A 21 -7.39 3.75 -1.04
CA TYR A 21 -8.11 4.46 0.01
C TYR A 21 -7.49 4.23 1.37
N ARG A 22 -7.71 5.20 2.25
CA ARG A 22 -7.51 5.06 3.70
C ARG A 22 -8.86 5.21 4.38
N PRO A 23 -9.26 4.27 5.25
CA PRO A 23 -10.48 4.44 6.03
C PRO A 23 -10.26 5.47 7.14
N LEU A 24 -11.30 6.26 7.42
CA LEU A 24 -11.29 7.26 8.50
C LEU A 24 -11.86 6.72 9.81
N GLU A 25 -12.37 5.49 9.79
CA GLU A 25 -12.79 4.69 10.95
C GLU A 25 -12.42 3.22 10.75
N ASP A 26 -12.32 2.44 11.83
CA ASP A 26 -11.97 1.03 11.72
C ASP A 26 -13.14 0.24 11.10
N ILE A 27 -12.85 -0.44 9.99
CA ILE A 27 -13.78 -1.32 9.29
C ILE A 27 -13.66 -2.72 9.91
N PRO A 28 -14.73 -3.26 10.52
CA PRO A 28 -14.67 -4.53 11.23
C PRO A 28 -14.52 -5.74 10.28
N GLY A 29 -14.91 -5.59 9.02
CA GLY A 29 -15.08 -6.68 8.06
C GLY A 29 -16.25 -7.59 8.41
N PHE A 30 -16.53 -8.58 7.55
CA PHE A 30 -17.53 -9.61 7.82
C PHE A 30 -16.86 -10.96 8.09
N VAL A 31 -17.25 -11.60 9.19
CA VAL A 31 -16.89 -13.00 9.49
C VAL A 31 -18.19 -13.77 9.58
N THR A 32 -18.43 -14.68 8.63
CA THR A 32 -19.60 -15.57 8.70
C THR A 32 -19.23 -16.91 9.35
N GLU A 33 -20.25 -17.63 9.83
CA GLU A 33 -20.10 -18.96 10.47
C GLU A 33 -19.45 -20.01 9.56
N THR A 34 -19.50 -19.82 8.23
CA THR A 34 -18.91 -20.71 7.21
C THR A 34 -17.55 -20.25 6.71
N GLY A 35 -17.02 -19.15 7.23
CA GLY A 35 -15.82 -18.48 6.72
C GLY A 35 -16.09 -17.11 6.12
N TRP A 36 -15.03 -16.50 5.59
CA TRP A 36 -14.97 -15.10 5.18
C TRP A 36 -15.61 -14.88 3.80
N ASP A 37 -16.42 -13.82 3.59
CA ASP A 37 -17.35 -13.69 2.44
C ASP A 37 -16.91 -12.73 1.31
N GLY A 38 -15.86 -11.94 1.49
CA GLY A 38 -15.39 -10.99 0.47
C GLY A 38 -15.06 -9.59 0.99
N ASP A 39 -15.56 -9.21 2.17
CA ASP A 39 -15.50 -7.83 2.69
C ASP A 39 -14.49 -7.60 3.82
N PHE A 40 -13.43 -6.82 3.51
CA PHE A 40 -12.19 -6.67 4.31
C PHE A 40 -12.39 -6.03 5.68
N ALA A 41 -11.58 -6.46 6.66
CA ALA A 41 -11.31 -5.64 7.83
C ALA A 41 -10.16 -4.68 7.47
N CYS A 42 -10.29 -3.41 7.85
CA CYS A 42 -9.27 -2.40 7.57
C CYS A 42 -9.28 -1.32 8.65
N ARG A 43 -8.16 -1.16 9.34
CA ARG A 43 -8.00 -0.15 10.39
C ARG A 43 -7.56 1.19 9.82
N THR A 44 -7.71 2.24 10.59
CA THR A 44 -7.28 3.62 10.24
C THR A 44 -5.77 3.79 10.03
N ASP A 45 -4.96 2.84 10.52
CA ASP A 45 -3.52 2.73 10.26
C ASP A 45 -3.18 1.91 9.01
N GLN A 46 -4.16 1.55 8.20
CA GLN A 46 -3.99 0.73 6.99
C GLN A 46 -4.53 1.45 5.75
N ILE A 47 -4.19 0.91 4.57
CA ILE A 47 -4.74 1.36 3.29
C ILE A 47 -5.25 0.16 2.50
N VAL A 48 -6.16 0.41 1.56
CA VAL A 48 -6.74 -0.60 0.69
C VAL A 48 -6.60 -0.19 -0.77
N ILE A 49 -6.12 -1.10 -1.61
CA ILE A 49 -6.16 -0.99 -3.08
C ILE A 49 -7.47 -1.63 -3.55
N GLY A 50 -8.24 -0.91 -4.37
CA GLY A 50 -9.58 -1.31 -4.75
C GLY A 50 -10.58 -0.97 -3.64
N GLY A 51 -11.69 -1.69 -3.58
CA GLY A 51 -12.80 -1.28 -2.71
C GLY A 51 -13.65 -2.40 -2.14
N GLY A 52 -13.32 -3.67 -2.38
CA GLY A 52 -14.03 -4.83 -1.81
C GLY A 52 -15.22 -5.26 -2.67
N SER A 53 -16.20 -5.95 -2.10
CA SER A 53 -17.36 -6.42 -2.87
C SER A 53 -18.05 -5.28 -3.63
N GLY A 54 -18.71 -5.62 -4.75
CA GLY A 54 -19.52 -4.69 -5.56
C GLY A 54 -18.88 -4.26 -6.89
N GLU A 55 -17.61 -3.83 -6.91
CA GLU A 55 -16.93 -3.40 -8.14
C GLU A 55 -15.62 -4.14 -8.42
N ARG A 56 -14.69 -4.12 -7.45
CA ARG A 56 -13.39 -4.78 -7.55
C ARG A 56 -12.92 -5.23 -6.17
N PRO A 57 -12.39 -6.45 -6.04
CA PRO A 57 -11.94 -6.96 -4.75
C PRO A 57 -10.84 -6.10 -4.15
N GLY A 58 -10.66 -6.23 -2.83
CA GLY A 58 -9.78 -5.36 -2.05
C GLY A 58 -8.42 -6.01 -1.77
N THR A 59 -7.36 -5.22 -1.75
CA THR A 59 -6.07 -5.62 -1.18
C THR A 59 -5.70 -4.68 -0.06
N VAL A 60 -5.68 -5.16 1.18
CA VAL A 60 -5.36 -4.33 2.36
C VAL A 60 -3.89 -4.47 2.69
N LEU A 61 -3.22 -3.34 2.92
CA LEU A 61 -1.91 -3.28 3.55
C LEU A 61 -2.06 -3.50 5.06
N GLU A 62 -2.02 -4.75 5.51
CA GLU A 62 -2.25 -5.08 6.93
C GLU A 62 -1.14 -4.60 7.85
N ARG A 63 0.09 -4.50 7.34
CA ARG A 63 1.30 -4.23 8.13
C ARG A 63 2.20 -3.17 7.48
N PRO A 64 1.84 -1.88 7.57
CA PRO A 64 2.61 -0.78 6.97
C PRO A 64 4.09 -0.75 7.43
N ALA A 65 4.36 -0.96 8.72
CA ALA A 65 5.72 -0.97 9.25
C ALA A 65 6.60 -2.08 8.62
N ALA A 66 6.01 -3.25 8.36
CA ALA A 66 6.71 -4.36 7.70
C ALA A 66 6.94 -4.07 6.21
N ALA A 67 5.99 -3.41 5.53
CA ALA A 67 6.16 -2.97 4.16
C ALA A 67 7.30 -1.94 4.02
N MET A 68 7.37 -0.97 4.93
CA MET A 68 8.49 -0.02 4.98
C MET A 68 9.82 -0.72 5.23
N ALA A 69 9.84 -1.77 6.06
CA ALA A 69 11.03 -2.61 6.25
C ALA A 69 11.43 -3.33 4.95
N CYS A 70 10.48 -3.91 4.21
CA CYS A 70 10.73 -4.49 2.88
C CYS A 70 11.34 -3.46 1.92
N PHE A 71 10.78 -2.26 1.86
CA PHE A 71 11.32 -1.19 1.03
C PHE A 71 12.76 -0.83 1.41
N ALA A 72 13.04 -0.65 2.71
CA ALA A 72 14.36 -0.26 3.17
C ALA A 72 15.44 -1.33 2.98
N LEU A 73 15.06 -2.61 3.04
CA LEU A 73 15.97 -3.73 2.75
C LEU A 73 16.41 -3.76 1.28
N GLU A 74 15.50 -3.41 0.37
CA GLU A 74 15.70 -3.43 -1.08
C GLU A 74 16.24 -2.11 -1.66
N HIS A 75 16.45 -1.08 -0.83
CA HIS A 75 16.81 0.25 -1.30
C HIS A 75 18.17 0.72 -0.75
N ASP A 76 19.12 1.02 -1.64
CA ASP A 76 20.49 1.43 -1.29
C ASP A 76 20.62 2.79 -0.58
N GLY A 77 19.50 3.53 -0.51
CA GLY A 77 19.39 4.79 0.21
C GLY A 77 19.43 4.68 1.73
N PHE A 78 19.36 3.46 2.30
CA PHE A 78 19.39 3.23 3.74
C PHE A 78 20.66 2.53 4.21
N ASP A 79 21.34 3.11 5.18
CA ASP A 79 22.52 2.55 5.86
C ASP A 79 22.13 1.75 7.09
N LEU A 80 21.45 0.62 6.89
CA LEU A 80 20.96 -0.20 8.00
C LEU A 80 22.11 -1.01 8.63
N PRO A 81 22.35 -0.89 9.96
CA PRO A 81 23.25 -1.78 10.68
C PRO A 81 22.78 -3.25 10.57
N ASP A 82 23.70 -4.20 10.63
CA ASP A 82 23.38 -5.64 10.47
C ASP A 82 22.30 -6.13 11.44
N SER A 83 22.30 -5.65 12.68
CA SER A 83 21.28 -5.98 13.68
C SER A 83 19.88 -5.51 13.28
N LEU A 84 19.79 -4.32 12.68
CA LEU A 84 18.53 -3.76 12.21
C LEU A 84 18.07 -4.44 10.93
N ARG A 85 19.00 -4.72 10.01
CA ARG A 85 18.74 -5.50 8.80
C ARG A 85 18.14 -6.87 9.13
N ALA A 86 18.73 -7.58 10.09
CA ALA A 86 18.21 -8.87 10.54
C ALA A 86 16.81 -8.76 11.18
N ALA A 87 16.56 -7.72 11.97
CA ALA A 87 15.24 -7.45 12.56
C ALA A 87 14.19 -7.18 11.48
N TYR A 88 14.54 -6.40 10.44
CA TYR A 88 13.66 -6.08 9.32
C TYR A 88 13.37 -7.32 8.48
N GLN A 89 14.37 -8.15 8.20
CA GLN A 89 14.18 -9.42 7.50
C GLN A 89 13.23 -10.34 8.28
N ALA A 90 13.39 -10.42 9.61
CA ALA A 90 12.50 -11.20 10.46
C ALA A 90 11.07 -10.62 10.50
N GLU A 91 10.89 -9.31 10.39
CA GLU A 91 9.57 -8.69 10.32
C GLU A 91 8.89 -8.89 8.96
N ALA A 92 9.64 -8.67 7.88
CA ALA A 92 9.23 -8.83 6.50
C ALA A 92 8.87 -10.29 6.16
N GLY A 93 9.60 -11.25 6.75
CA GLY A 93 9.34 -12.68 6.61
C GLY A 93 8.05 -13.17 7.28
N LYS A 94 7.38 -12.33 8.08
CA LYS A 94 6.07 -12.65 8.64
C LYS A 94 5.00 -12.26 7.63
N ALA A 95 4.32 -13.25 7.05
CA ALA A 95 3.22 -13.03 6.12
C ALA A 95 1.84 -13.01 6.83
N PRO A 96 0.82 -12.36 6.24
CA PRO A 96 0.92 -11.46 5.08
C PRO A 96 1.23 -10.01 5.49
N ILE A 97 1.89 -9.28 4.59
CA ILE A 97 2.07 -7.81 4.69
C ILE A 97 0.90 -7.11 4.02
N ALA A 98 0.52 -7.58 2.84
CA ALA A 98 -0.70 -7.21 2.14
C ALA A 98 -1.56 -8.45 1.92
N ARG A 99 -2.88 -8.33 2.09
CA ARG A 99 -3.83 -9.44 1.93
C ARG A 99 -4.88 -9.11 0.88
N HIS A 100 -5.11 -10.07 -0.01
CA HIS A 100 -6.16 -10.04 -1.01
C HIS A 100 -7.48 -10.57 -0.42
N TYR A 101 -8.57 -9.87 -0.70
CA TYR A 101 -9.89 -10.10 -0.14
C TYR A 101 -10.95 -10.09 -1.24
N GLY A 102 -11.72 -11.18 -1.32
CA GLY A 102 -12.71 -11.37 -2.39
C GLY A 102 -12.10 -11.70 -3.75
N PHE A 103 -10.85 -12.18 -3.79
CA PHE A 103 -10.21 -12.62 -5.02
C PHE A 103 -10.56 -14.08 -5.31
N ASP A 104 -11.14 -14.33 -6.47
CA ASP A 104 -11.19 -15.64 -7.11
C ASP A 104 -10.02 -15.83 -8.09
N ALA A 105 -10.05 -16.93 -8.85
CA ALA A 105 -8.99 -17.25 -9.80
C ALA A 105 -8.85 -16.22 -10.94
N GLU A 106 -9.96 -15.66 -11.42
CA GLU A 106 -9.98 -14.61 -12.43
C GLU A 106 -9.42 -13.31 -11.88
N GLU A 107 -9.78 -12.91 -10.66
CA GLU A 107 -9.23 -11.68 -10.08
C GLU A 107 -7.76 -11.80 -9.71
N HIS A 108 -7.30 -12.98 -9.27
CA HIS A 108 -5.87 -13.24 -9.14
C HIS A 108 -5.13 -13.12 -10.48
N ALA A 109 -5.69 -13.64 -11.57
CA ALA A 109 -5.11 -13.51 -12.90
C ALA A 109 -5.11 -12.04 -13.39
N ALA A 110 -6.19 -11.30 -13.16
CA ALA A 110 -6.31 -9.90 -13.52
C ALA A 110 -5.33 -9.02 -12.74
N PHE A 111 -5.15 -9.26 -11.44
CA PHE A 111 -4.16 -8.56 -10.63
C PHE A 111 -2.74 -8.91 -11.07
N ALA A 112 -2.46 -10.19 -11.35
CA ALA A 112 -1.16 -10.62 -11.86
C ALA A 112 -0.81 -9.97 -13.23
N ALA A 113 -1.81 -9.73 -14.07
CA ALA A 113 -1.66 -8.99 -15.32
C ALA A 113 -1.45 -7.48 -15.06
N LEU A 114 -2.21 -6.88 -14.14
CA LEU A 114 -2.09 -5.47 -13.78
C LEU A 114 -0.67 -5.14 -13.31
N ILE A 115 -0.11 -5.93 -12.37
CA ILE A 115 1.22 -5.64 -11.82
C ILE A 115 2.32 -5.72 -12.87
N ARG A 116 2.11 -6.45 -13.98
CA ARG A 116 3.06 -6.57 -15.11
C ARG A 116 2.75 -5.60 -16.25
N SER A 117 1.73 -4.77 -16.12
CA SER A 117 1.27 -3.90 -17.19
C SER A 117 2.03 -2.56 -17.22
N ASP A 118 2.12 -1.96 -18.41
CA ASP A 118 2.65 -0.61 -18.62
C ASP A 118 1.77 0.50 -17.99
N GLY A 119 0.64 0.14 -17.37
CA GLY A 119 -0.18 1.07 -16.59
C GLY A 119 0.45 1.44 -15.24
N LEU A 120 1.49 0.71 -14.82
CA LEU A 120 2.31 1.04 -13.66
C LEU A 120 3.63 1.69 -14.09
N LEU A 121 4.10 2.65 -13.30
CA LEU A 121 5.36 3.32 -13.59
C LEU A 121 6.55 2.37 -13.45
N ASN A 122 6.53 1.48 -12.45
CA ASN A 122 7.53 0.43 -12.28
C ASN A 122 6.82 -0.92 -12.11
N PRO A 123 6.45 -1.57 -13.22
CA PRO A 123 5.80 -2.87 -13.22
C PRO A 123 6.67 -3.94 -12.54
N PHE A 124 6.03 -5.01 -12.09
CA PHE A 124 6.69 -6.21 -11.65
C PHE A 124 7.31 -6.94 -12.83
N TYR A 125 8.59 -7.30 -12.70
CA TYR A 125 9.30 -8.19 -13.60
C TYR A 125 9.86 -9.36 -12.80
N ASP A 126 9.74 -10.57 -13.34
CA ASP A 126 10.24 -11.77 -12.68
C ASP A 126 11.76 -11.68 -12.49
N GLY A 127 12.23 -11.93 -11.27
CA GLY A 127 13.64 -11.94 -10.89
C GLY A 127 13.93 -13.10 -9.93
N PRO A 128 15.21 -13.50 -9.78
CA PRO A 128 15.58 -14.66 -8.98
C PRO A 128 15.17 -14.55 -7.51
N ASP A 129 15.15 -13.33 -6.95
CA ASP A 129 14.93 -13.09 -5.52
C ASP A 129 13.69 -12.21 -5.23
N LEU A 130 12.89 -11.87 -6.25
CA LEU A 130 11.75 -10.96 -6.11
C LEU A 130 10.44 -11.64 -6.53
N THR A 131 9.55 -11.83 -5.56
CA THR A 131 8.19 -12.34 -5.81
C THR A 131 7.20 -11.18 -5.98
N PRO A 132 6.02 -11.41 -6.58
CA PRO A 132 4.95 -10.41 -6.66
C PRO A 132 4.56 -9.83 -5.30
N GLU A 133 4.50 -10.65 -4.25
CA GLU A 133 4.13 -10.24 -2.90
C GLU A 133 5.18 -9.34 -2.28
N THR A 134 6.46 -9.70 -2.41
CA THR A 134 7.58 -8.87 -1.92
C THR A 134 7.67 -7.57 -2.70
N TRP A 135 7.53 -7.61 -4.03
CA TRP A 135 7.48 -6.40 -4.85
C TRP A 135 6.33 -5.46 -4.44
N LEU A 136 5.13 -6.02 -4.20
CA LEU A 136 3.98 -5.23 -3.75
C LEU A 136 4.25 -4.63 -2.37
N ALA A 137 4.81 -5.41 -1.45
CA ALA A 137 5.19 -4.94 -0.11
C ALA A 137 6.21 -3.80 -0.17
N CYS A 138 7.28 -3.92 -0.98
CA CYS A 138 8.25 -2.85 -1.18
C CYS A 138 7.61 -1.61 -1.82
N SER A 139 6.75 -1.81 -2.83
CA SER A 139 6.06 -0.73 -3.52
C SER A 139 5.13 0.06 -2.61
N LEU A 140 4.38 -0.62 -1.74
CA LEU A 140 3.52 0.02 -0.76
C LEU A 140 4.34 0.61 0.39
N GLY A 141 5.42 -0.05 0.80
CA GLY A 141 6.34 0.44 1.83
C GLY A 141 7.00 1.76 1.47
N GLU A 142 7.39 1.93 0.20
CA GLU A 142 7.91 3.19 -0.31
C GLU A 142 6.85 4.30 -0.22
N PHE A 143 5.62 4.01 -0.65
CA PHE A 143 4.52 4.97 -0.57
C PHE A 143 4.22 5.38 0.87
N VAL A 144 4.16 4.42 1.80
CA VAL A 144 3.96 4.70 3.23
C VAL A 144 5.11 5.56 3.76
N TYR A 145 6.36 5.19 3.50
CA TYR A 145 7.51 5.97 3.97
C TYR A 145 7.50 7.41 3.44
N ALA A 146 7.22 7.60 2.15
CA ALA A 146 7.35 8.90 1.49
C ALA A 146 6.13 9.81 1.65
N ALA A 147 4.92 9.25 1.68
CA ALA A 147 3.67 10.01 1.60
C ALA A 147 2.72 9.82 2.80
N MET A 148 2.80 8.68 3.51
CA MET A 148 1.91 8.37 4.64
C MET A 148 2.67 7.82 5.86
N PRO A 149 3.70 8.52 6.37
CA PRO A 149 4.54 8.00 7.46
C PRO A 149 3.76 7.82 8.77
N ASP A 150 2.59 8.46 8.90
CA ASP A 150 1.69 8.36 10.04
C ASP A 150 1.02 6.98 10.18
N LEU A 151 1.03 6.14 9.14
CA LEU A 151 0.58 4.74 9.24
C LEU A 151 1.56 3.85 10.02
N ALA A 152 2.81 4.28 10.15
CA ALA A 152 3.83 3.59 10.95
C ALA A 152 4.90 4.59 11.45
N PRO A 153 4.54 5.52 12.35
CA PRO A 153 5.37 6.68 12.68
C PRO A 153 6.71 6.29 13.29
N ASP A 154 6.73 5.27 14.15
CA ASP A 154 7.96 4.78 14.78
C ASP A 154 8.94 4.20 13.75
N ARG A 155 8.42 3.45 12.76
CA ARG A 155 9.24 2.89 11.67
C ARG A 155 9.74 3.99 10.74
N ALA A 156 8.90 4.98 10.43
CA ALA A 156 9.30 6.13 9.63
C ALA A 156 10.43 6.92 10.31
N ALA A 157 10.27 7.21 11.60
CA ALA A 157 11.26 7.92 12.40
C ALA A 157 12.57 7.14 12.54
N GLU A 158 12.52 5.81 12.64
CA GLU A 158 13.71 4.98 12.66
C GLU A 158 14.45 5.00 11.31
N LEU A 159 13.74 4.78 10.20
CA LEU A 159 14.32 4.79 8.86
C LEU A 159 14.99 6.11 8.50
N ALA A 160 14.38 7.24 8.89
CA ALA A 160 14.93 8.57 8.64
C ALA A 160 16.33 8.78 9.27
N ARG A 161 16.67 8.02 10.33
CA ARG A 161 18.01 8.11 10.96
C ARG A 161 19.12 7.46 10.12
N PHE A 162 18.75 6.55 9.21
CA PHE A 162 19.67 5.78 8.39
C PHE A 162 19.63 6.21 6.92
N GLU A 163 18.91 7.27 6.59
CA GLU A 163 18.81 7.80 5.22
C GLU A 163 20.14 8.46 4.81
N ARG A 164 20.73 8.03 3.69
CA ARG A 164 22.02 8.53 3.18
C ARG A 164 21.93 9.81 2.34
N GLY A 165 20.75 10.43 2.21
CA GLY A 165 20.54 11.57 1.32
C GLY A 165 19.08 11.69 0.91
N ARG A 166 18.80 12.02 -0.36
CA ARG A 166 17.44 11.87 -0.89
C ARG A 166 17.26 10.43 -1.33
N VAL A 167 16.40 9.67 -0.65
CA VAL A 167 15.92 8.39 -1.16
C VAL A 167 15.20 8.65 -2.50
N HIS A 168 15.78 8.12 -3.58
CA HIS A 168 15.14 8.14 -4.88
C HIS A 168 13.99 7.14 -4.89
N THR A 169 12.93 7.45 -5.63
CA THR A 169 11.81 6.53 -5.73
C THR A 169 12.16 5.37 -6.68
N ARG A 170 12.08 4.12 -6.21
CA ARG A 170 12.30 2.89 -6.96
C ARG A 170 11.02 2.27 -7.51
N TYR A 171 9.90 2.34 -6.79
CA TYR A 171 8.65 1.68 -7.20
C TYR A 171 7.59 2.69 -7.68
N ASN A 172 7.33 3.77 -6.95
CA ASN A 172 6.47 4.89 -7.31
C ASN A 172 5.18 4.50 -8.04
N ASN A 173 4.53 3.42 -7.59
CA ASN A 173 3.37 2.85 -8.27
C ASN A 173 2.05 3.41 -7.75
N ILE A 174 2.07 4.30 -6.74
CA ILE A 174 0.92 5.02 -6.24
C ILE A 174 0.98 6.46 -6.73
N LEU A 175 0.11 6.80 -7.67
CA LEU A 175 -0.01 8.16 -8.19
C LEU A 175 -0.94 8.98 -7.29
N LEU A 176 -0.46 10.12 -6.81
CA LEU A 176 -1.26 11.04 -6.00
C LEU A 176 -2.25 11.82 -6.88
N PRO A 177 -3.54 11.92 -6.49
CA PRO A 177 -4.50 12.76 -7.19
C PRO A 177 -4.08 14.24 -7.11
N PRO A 178 -4.33 15.04 -8.16
CA PRO A 178 -4.19 16.49 -8.07
C PRO A 178 -5.09 17.05 -6.94
N PRO A 179 -4.59 17.99 -6.13
CA PRO A 179 -5.40 18.58 -5.07
C PRO A 179 -6.63 19.30 -5.63
N GLY A 180 -7.77 19.14 -4.95
CA GLY A 180 -9.03 19.76 -5.34
C GLY A 180 -9.73 19.11 -6.54
N LEU A 181 -9.19 18.01 -7.07
CA LEU A 181 -9.92 17.17 -8.02
C LEU A 181 -11.16 16.58 -7.31
N PRO A 182 -12.38 16.73 -7.85
CA PRO A 182 -13.54 16.02 -7.33
C PRO A 182 -13.31 14.51 -7.43
N VAL A 183 -13.38 13.81 -6.30
CA VAL A 183 -13.16 12.37 -6.23
C VAL A 183 -14.38 11.68 -5.66
N TYR A 184 -14.59 10.43 -6.09
CA TYR A 184 -15.64 9.57 -5.55
C TYR A 184 -15.12 8.90 -4.26
N ALA A 185 -14.87 9.73 -3.25
CA ALA A 185 -14.50 9.31 -1.89
C ALA A 185 -15.19 10.26 -0.90
N ASN A 186 -15.91 9.72 0.08
CA ASN A 186 -16.78 10.51 0.96
C ASN A 186 -16.01 11.40 1.97
N GLY A 187 -14.71 11.17 2.15
CA GLY A 187 -13.75 12.02 2.85
C GLY A 187 -12.88 12.89 1.93
N GLY A 188 -13.05 12.83 0.61
CA GLY A 188 -12.25 13.59 -0.35
C GLY A 188 -10.86 13.01 -0.63
N THR A 189 -9.89 13.88 -0.94
CA THR A 189 -8.49 13.51 -1.18
C THR A 189 -7.63 13.74 0.06
N ALA A 190 -6.75 12.79 0.38
CA ALA A 190 -5.87 12.88 1.54
C ALA A 190 -4.77 13.96 1.44
N PHE A 191 -4.50 14.46 0.23
CA PHE A 191 -3.38 15.35 -0.04
C PHE A 191 -3.82 16.74 -0.50
N GLU A 192 -3.19 17.75 0.11
CA GLU A 192 -3.17 19.12 -0.40
C GLU A 192 -1.83 19.40 -1.09
N ALA A 193 -1.81 20.22 -2.15
CA ALA A 193 -0.57 20.72 -2.71
C ALA A 193 -0.62 22.22 -2.94
N VAL A 194 0.47 22.87 -2.53
CA VAL A 194 0.67 24.30 -2.70
C VAL A 194 1.85 24.50 -3.64
N ARG A 195 1.62 25.18 -4.76
CA ARG A 195 2.70 25.56 -5.68
C ARG A 195 3.57 26.62 -5.02
N ARG A 196 4.80 26.27 -4.64
CA ARG A 196 5.79 27.26 -4.17
C ARG A 196 6.08 28.24 -5.31
N ARG A 197 5.83 29.53 -5.09
CA ARG A 197 6.33 30.59 -5.97
C ARG A 197 7.85 30.66 -5.74
N ARG A 198 8.63 30.41 -6.78
CA ARG A 198 10.07 30.66 -6.79
C ARG A 198 10.32 32.11 -7.14
#